data_AF-A0A7R8WXW9-F1
#
_entry.id   AF-A0A7R8WXW9-F1
#
_cell.length_a   1.000
_cell.length_b   1.000
_cell.length_c   1.000
_cell.angle_alpha   90.00
_cell.angle_beta   90.00
_cell.angle_gamma   90.00
#
_symmetry.space_group_name_H-M   'P 1'
#
loop_
_entity.id
_entity.type
_entity.pdbx_description
1 polymer ?
#
loop_
_entity_poly.entity_id
_entity_poly.type
_entity_poly.pdbx_seq_one_letter_code
_entity_poly.pdbx_strand_id
1 'polypeptide(L)'
;MPSLAQDDLTYNRVSLSASASREVDNDTMTANLFAQEQGRNTAAMANTVNQAISWAVNEAKKHDEVKVSTDSYSTHPVYNKGTISGWRVRQSVSLESKDMALMSELIGNLQARLKLGGIGFAVSREKRQQFEDQLIVEALTAFKQRAELISGEMGGKGYTLVNVNVGTSGARPVYMARSMKMEAMAMADSVAAPSIEAAQAPIGVFDSGVGGLSVLRQMRKRMPHESFIYISDSRFAPYGEKSHAFIRERSLDLTRFLVEQGAKLIVVACNTATAAAVTTLRDAFALPIVAMEPAVKPAVQLTRSGSIGVLATTGTLSSARFAALLDRFGSEASLHTRSCTGWVELVEQGQWDSERALGQVRQHVEPLLAERVDTLILGCTHYPFLKPLIAQVAGPDVAIVDTGEAVARRVEQVLGEHGLQRESGSAEYRFYSSQEAVAAQSIVERLWGMSVPGVLPLPQSLDCVRELA
;
A
#
# COMPACT_ATOMS: atom_id res chain seq x y z
N MET A 1 36.60 -16.59 19.25
CA MET A 1 36.81 -17.31 17.97
C MET A 1 37.36 -16.31 16.99
N PRO A 2 38.54 -16.54 16.37
CA PRO A 2 39.10 -15.62 15.38
C PRO A 2 38.21 -15.60 14.14
N SER A 3 38.07 -14.43 13.52
CA SER A 3 37.38 -14.27 12.24
C SER A 3 38.13 -15.07 11.16
N LEU A 4 37.48 -16.10 10.63
CA LEU A 4 37.94 -16.73 9.40
C LEU A 4 37.84 -15.68 8.29
N ALA A 5 38.98 -15.39 7.67
CA ALA A 5 39.07 -14.64 6.44
C ALA A 5 38.09 -15.24 5.41
N GLN A 6 37.31 -14.39 4.74
CA GLN A 6 36.61 -14.78 3.52
C GLN A 6 37.69 -15.10 2.48
N ASP A 7 38.06 -16.37 2.38
CA ASP A 7 38.74 -16.87 1.20
C ASP A 7 37.84 -16.60 -0.02
N ASP A 8 38.41 -15.95 -1.03
CA ASP A 8 37.82 -15.73 -2.36
C ASP A 8 37.61 -17.08 -3.07
N LEU A 9 36.61 -17.84 -2.62
CA LEU A 9 36.14 -19.02 -3.33
C LEU A 9 35.41 -18.55 -4.60
N THR A 10 36.06 -18.71 -5.75
CA THR A 10 35.49 -18.48 -7.08
C THR A 10 34.58 -19.65 -7.45
N TYR A 11 33.31 -19.59 -7.02
CA TYR A 11 32.27 -20.54 -7.46
C TYR A 11 31.36 -19.93 -8.51
N ASN A 12 30.93 -20.75 -9.48
CA ASN A 12 29.89 -20.40 -10.42
C ASN A 12 28.58 -20.18 -9.65
N ARG A 13 27.96 -19.01 -9.82
CA ARG A 13 26.68 -18.68 -9.16
C ARG A 13 25.54 -18.98 -10.11
N VAL A 14 24.64 -19.86 -9.66
CA VAL A 14 23.40 -20.19 -10.37
C VAL A 14 22.23 -19.75 -9.52
N SER A 15 21.34 -18.95 -10.10
CA SER A 15 20.07 -18.58 -9.48
C SER A 15 19.01 -19.58 -9.90
N LEU A 16 18.24 -20.09 -8.93
CA LEU A 16 17.13 -21.01 -9.18
C LEU A 16 15.93 -20.66 -8.31
N SER A 17 14.75 -20.95 -8.83
CA SER A 17 13.48 -20.76 -8.13
C SER A 17 12.63 -22.03 -8.21
N ALA A 18 11.86 -22.24 -7.15
CA ALA A 18 10.83 -23.26 -7.08
C ALA A 18 9.64 -22.70 -6.29
N SER A 19 8.44 -23.11 -6.67
CA SER A 19 7.20 -22.72 -6.01
C SER A 19 6.31 -23.95 -5.85
N ALA A 20 5.47 -23.92 -4.83
CA ALA A 20 4.39 -24.88 -4.62
C ALA A 20 3.12 -24.08 -4.35
N SER A 21 1.99 -24.56 -4.87
CA SER A 21 0.67 -23.96 -4.63
C SER A 21 -0.38 -25.06 -4.46
N ARG A 22 -1.42 -24.75 -3.69
CA ARG A 22 -2.55 -25.67 -3.46
C ARG A 22 -3.83 -24.87 -3.31
N GLU A 23 -4.90 -25.34 -3.91
CA GLU A 23 -6.25 -24.83 -3.64
C GLU A 23 -6.73 -25.35 -2.30
N VAL A 24 -7.26 -24.45 -1.47
CA VAL A 24 -7.72 -24.77 -0.12
C VAL A 24 -9.14 -24.26 0.03
N ASP A 25 -10.06 -25.18 0.36
CA ASP A 25 -11.45 -24.82 0.59
C ASP A 25 -11.60 -23.89 1.78
N ASN A 26 -12.45 -22.88 1.66
CA ASN A 26 -12.85 -22.03 2.78
C ASN A 26 -13.58 -22.87 3.84
N ASP A 27 -13.23 -22.66 5.10
CA ASP A 27 -13.79 -23.37 6.26
C ASP A 27 -14.30 -22.41 7.35
N THR A 28 -14.29 -21.10 7.08
CA THR A 28 -14.81 -20.06 7.98
C THR A 28 -15.79 -19.15 7.24
N MET A 29 -16.94 -18.88 7.86
CA MET A 29 -17.90 -17.86 7.44
C MET A 29 -17.64 -16.58 8.22
N THR A 30 -17.70 -15.44 7.54
CA THR A 30 -17.75 -14.13 8.16
C THR A 30 -19.03 -13.42 7.77
N ALA A 31 -19.61 -12.65 8.69
CA ALA A 31 -20.78 -11.83 8.41
C ALA A 31 -20.65 -10.47 9.08
N ASN A 32 -20.97 -9.41 8.34
CA ASN A 32 -21.06 -8.06 8.87
C ASN A 32 -22.52 -7.64 8.92
N LEU A 33 -23.00 -7.22 10.09
CA LEU A 33 -24.34 -6.67 10.30
C LEU A 33 -24.23 -5.29 10.91
N PHE A 34 -25.24 -4.44 10.70
CA PHE A 34 -25.22 -3.09 11.23
C PHE A 34 -26.61 -2.59 11.65
N ALA A 35 -26.64 -1.75 12.68
CA ALA A 35 -27.80 -0.95 13.03
C ALA A 35 -27.58 0.49 12.53
N GLN A 36 -28.63 1.09 11.97
CA GLN A 36 -28.56 2.46 11.46
C GLN A 36 -29.88 3.20 11.70
N GLU A 37 -29.75 4.40 12.24
CA GLU A 37 -30.87 5.33 12.46
C GLU A 37 -30.60 6.66 11.77
N GLN A 38 -31.67 7.38 11.41
CA GLN A 38 -31.58 8.72 10.83
C GLN A 38 -32.67 9.65 11.40
N GLY A 39 -32.28 10.86 11.78
CA GLY A 39 -33.16 11.77 12.53
C GLY A 39 -32.41 12.98 13.09
N ARG A 40 -33.09 13.83 13.85
CA ARG A 40 -32.49 15.07 14.37
C ARG A 40 -31.86 14.93 15.75
N ASN A 41 -32.30 13.95 16.55
CA ASN A 41 -31.82 13.72 17.90
C ASN A 41 -30.74 12.62 17.91
N THR A 42 -29.48 13.02 17.80
CA THR A 42 -28.33 12.11 17.75
C THR A 42 -28.20 11.24 18.98
N ALA A 43 -28.49 11.76 20.18
CA ALA A 43 -28.39 11.00 21.43
C ALA A 43 -29.42 9.86 21.50
N ALA A 44 -30.67 10.12 21.12
CA ALA A 44 -31.70 9.07 21.08
C ALA A 44 -31.40 7.99 20.03
N MET A 45 -30.89 8.40 18.86
CA MET A 45 -30.48 7.47 17.81
C MET A 45 -29.26 6.64 18.20
N ALA A 46 -28.25 7.25 18.83
CA ALA A 46 -27.10 6.55 19.37
C ALA A 46 -27.51 5.49 20.38
N ASN A 47 -28.41 5.82 21.31
CA ASN A 47 -28.93 4.85 22.26
C ASN A 47 -29.64 3.67 21.57
N THR A 48 -30.44 3.94 20.54
CA THR A 48 -31.17 2.91 19.79
C THR A 48 -30.20 1.97 19.06
N VAL A 49 -29.21 2.55 18.35
CA VAL A 49 -28.16 1.79 17.65
C VAL A 49 -27.31 0.97 18.62
N ASN A 50 -26.87 1.58 19.72
CA ASN A 50 -26.07 0.90 20.75
C ASN A 50 -26.84 -0.26 21.41
N GLN A 51 -28.14 -0.10 21.66
CA GLN A 51 -28.99 -1.16 22.19
C GLN A 51 -29.15 -2.33 21.20
N ALA A 52 -29.34 -2.03 19.91
CA ALA A 52 -29.42 -3.06 18.88
C ALA A 52 -28.11 -3.85 18.75
N ILE A 53 -26.96 -3.17 18.77
CA ILE A 53 -25.64 -3.82 18.72
C ILE A 53 -25.36 -4.61 20.00
N SER A 54 -25.66 -4.06 21.17
CA SER A 54 -25.47 -4.77 22.44
C SER A 54 -26.30 -6.04 22.51
N TRP A 55 -27.54 -5.98 22.01
CA TRP A 55 -28.39 -7.15 21.86
C TRP A 55 -27.75 -8.18 20.92
N ALA A 56 -27.27 -7.76 19.74
CA ALA A 56 -26.65 -8.68 18.79
C ALA A 56 -25.38 -9.35 19.33
N VAL A 57 -24.54 -8.61 20.05
CA VAL A 57 -23.36 -9.14 20.74
C VAL A 57 -23.78 -10.17 21.80
N ASN A 58 -24.83 -9.90 22.56
CA ASN A 58 -25.32 -10.83 23.57
C ASN A 58 -25.93 -12.09 22.98
N GLU A 59 -26.66 -11.99 21.86
CA GLU A 59 -27.15 -13.17 21.13
C GLU A 59 -25.99 -14.00 20.58
N ALA A 60 -25.00 -13.38 19.94
CA ALA A 60 -23.83 -14.07 19.41
C ALA A 60 -23.03 -14.78 20.52
N LYS A 61 -22.87 -14.13 21.69
CA LYS A 61 -22.17 -14.70 22.86
C LYS A 61 -22.86 -15.89 23.52
N LYS A 62 -24.08 -16.25 23.11
CA LYS A 62 -24.71 -17.51 23.54
C LYS A 62 -24.12 -18.73 22.84
N HIS A 63 -23.30 -18.50 21.82
CA HIS A 63 -22.69 -19.54 21.01
C HIS A 63 -21.17 -19.43 21.12
N ASP A 64 -20.53 -20.41 21.75
CA ASP A 64 -19.08 -20.41 22.01
C ASP A 64 -18.25 -20.50 20.72
N GLU A 65 -18.85 -21.05 19.67
CA GLU A 65 -18.27 -21.23 18.34
C GLU A 65 -18.29 -19.94 17.49
N VAL A 66 -18.94 -18.87 17.96
CA VAL A 66 -19.06 -17.60 17.24
C VAL A 66 -18.15 -16.56 17.88
N LYS A 67 -17.14 -16.12 17.12
CA LYS A 67 -16.39 -14.91 17.47
C LYS A 67 -17.19 -13.69 17.04
N VAL A 68 -17.37 -12.77 17.97
CA VAL A 68 -18.08 -11.51 17.73
C VAL A 68 -17.20 -10.32 18.08
N SER A 69 -17.16 -9.32 17.19
CA SER A 69 -16.52 -8.03 17.42
C SER A 69 -17.45 -6.89 17.01
N THR A 70 -17.49 -5.83 17.82
CA THR A 70 -18.11 -4.57 17.39
C THR A 70 -17.10 -3.78 16.58
N ASP A 71 -17.52 -3.30 15.41
CA ASP A 71 -16.67 -2.53 14.51
C ASP A 71 -17.02 -1.03 14.58
N SER A 72 -16.82 -0.32 13.46
CA SER A 72 -16.97 1.13 13.34
C SER A 72 -18.32 1.64 13.87
N TYR A 73 -18.23 2.65 14.75
CA TYR A 73 -19.33 3.53 15.14
C TYR A 73 -19.17 4.86 14.43
N SER A 74 -20.24 5.38 13.84
CA SER A 74 -20.22 6.63 13.09
C SER A 74 -21.48 7.45 13.34
N THR A 75 -21.34 8.77 13.35
CA THR A 75 -22.44 9.73 13.40
C THR A 75 -22.16 10.86 12.41
N HIS A 76 -23.17 11.18 11.62
CA HIS A 76 -22.93 11.65 10.27
C HIS A 76 -24.07 12.59 9.81
N PRO A 77 -23.84 13.89 9.49
CA PRO A 77 -24.90 14.78 9.05
C PRO A 77 -25.51 14.40 7.68
N VAL A 78 -26.84 14.37 7.61
CA VAL A 78 -27.58 14.17 6.36
C VAL A 78 -28.05 15.50 5.79
N TYR A 79 -27.63 15.82 4.57
CA TYR A 79 -27.91 17.09 3.91
C TYR A 79 -29.14 17.03 2.98
N ASN A 80 -29.91 18.12 2.96
CA ASN A 80 -30.93 18.40 1.96
C ASN A 80 -30.71 19.82 1.42
N LYS A 81 -30.49 19.97 0.11
CA LYS A 81 -30.19 21.25 -0.56
C LYS A 81 -29.10 22.06 0.15
N GLY A 82 -28.01 21.41 0.57
CA GLY A 82 -26.87 22.06 1.23
C GLY A 82 -27.06 22.41 2.71
N THR A 83 -28.23 22.12 3.29
CA THR A 83 -28.51 22.33 4.72
C THR A 83 -28.58 20.99 5.46
N ILE A 84 -28.11 20.93 6.70
CA ILE A 84 -28.21 19.73 7.53
C ILE A 84 -29.70 19.50 7.85
N SER A 85 -30.25 18.43 7.29
CA SER A 85 -31.64 18.01 7.48
C SER A 85 -31.82 17.05 8.66
N GLY A 86 -30.73 16.43 9.11
CA GLY A 86 -30.66 15.53 10.25
C GLY A 86 -29.28 14.89 10.36
N TRP A 87 -29.20 13.81 11.11
CA TRP A 87 -28.00 13.01 11.35
C TRP A 87 -28.34 11.55 11.12
N ARG A 88 -27.33 10.77 10.76
CA ARG A 88 -27.35 9.33 10.62
C ARG A 88 -26.36 8.75 11.62
N VAL A 89 -26.82 7.81 12.42
CA VAL A 89 -25.96 7.06 13.34
C VAL A 89 -25.89 5.63 12.84
N ARG A 90 -24.69 5.06 12.74
CA ARG A 90 -24.49 3.67 12.32
C ARG A 90 -23.41 3.02 13.15
N GLN A 91 -23.65 1.78 13.56
CA GLN A 91 -22.66 0.92 14.17
C GLN A 91 -22.77 -0.48 13.57
N SER A 92 -21.63 -1.16 13.44
CA SER A 92 -21.57 -2.49 12.85
C SER A 92 -21.03 -3.53 13.84
N VAL A 93 -21.37 -4.79 13.62
CA VAL A 93 -20.88 -5.97 14.32
C VAL A 93 -20.44 -6.99 13.29
N SER A 94 -19.28 -7.59 13.51
CA SER A 94 -18.76 -8.69 12.72
C SER A 94 -18.82 -9.99 13.49
N LEU A 95 -19.18 -11.05 12.78
CA LEU A 95 -19.31 -12.41 13.27
C LEU A 95 -18.41 -13.32 12.44
N GLU A 96 -17.76 -14.27 13.09
CA GLU A 96 -16.91 -15.28 12.46
C GLU A 96 -17.16 -16.64 13.12
N SER A 97 -17.38 -17.69 12.32
CA SER A 97 -17.42 -19.08 12.80
C SER A 97 -17.06 -20.09 11.71
N LYS A 98 -16.67 -21.28 12.14
CA LYS A 98 -16.53 -22.47 11.27
C LYS A 98 -17.86 -23.21 11.09
N ASP A 99 -18.83 -22.98 11.97
CA ASP A 99 -20.16 -23.58 11.86
C ASP A 99 -21.07 -22.70 10.98
N MET A 100 -21.19 -23.10 9.72
CA MET A 100 -21.95 -22.39 8.69
C MET A 100 -23.46 -22.43 8.96
N ALA A 101 -23.97 -23.52 9.53
CA ALA A 101 -25.39 -23.69 9.80
C ALA A 101 -25.82 -22.79 10.96
N LEU A 102 -25.04 -22.83 12.05
CA LEU A 102 -25.19 -21.94 13.19
C LEU A 102 -25.11 -20.47 12.78
N MET A 103 -24.11 -20.09 11.99
CA MET A 103 -23.98 -18.72 11.50
C MET A 103 -25.18 -18.27 10.67
N SER A 104 -25.70 -19.12 9.79
CA SER A 104 -26.87 -18.78 8.97
C SER A 104 -28.12 -18.54 9.83
N GLU A 105 -28.34 -19.39 10.84
CA GLU A 105 -29.44 -19.22 11.79
C GLU A 105 -29.28 -17.94 12.64
N LEU A 106 -28.08 -17.72 13.18
CA LEU A 106 -27.77 -16.54 13.97
C LEU A 106 -27.95 -15.25 13.16
N ILE A 107 -27.45 -15.20 11.93
CA ILE A 107 -27.65 -14.06 11.03
C ILE A 107 -29.15 -13.79 10.82
N GLY A 108 -29.93 -14.85 10.53
CA GLY A 108 -31.37 -14.73 10.35
C GLY A 108 -32.08 -14.15 11.59
N ASN A 109 -31.69 -14.60 12.78
CA ASN A 109 -32.21 -14.07 14.04
C ASN A 109 -31.81 -12.60 14.25
N LEU A 110 -30.54 -12.24 14.00
CA LEU A 110 -30.02 -10.89 14.19
C LEU A 110 -30.63 -9.86 13.23
N GLN A 111 -31.08 -10.30 12.05
CA GLN A 111 -31.77 -9.44 11.09
C GLN A 111 -33.11 -8.88 11.59
N ALA A 112 -33.63 -9.35 12.73
CA ALA A 112 -34.78 -8.74 13.39
C ALA A 112 -34.54 -7.29 13.84
N ARG A 113 -33.27 -6.91 14.09
CA ARG A 113 -32.90 -5.54 14.52
C ARG A 113 -31.75 -4.93 13.74
N LEU A 114 -30.99 -5.74 13.01
CA LEU A 114 -29.85 -5.30 12.22
C LEU A 114 -30.09 -5.53 10.72
N LYS A 115 -29.35 -4.79 9.89
CA LYS A 115 -29.28 -5.02 8.45
C LYS A 115 -28.02 -5.81 8.14
N LEU A 116 -28.12 -6.75 7.20
CA LEU A 116 -26.97 -7.50 6.71
C LEU A 116 -26.13 -6.59 5.79
N GLY A 117 -24.87 -6.39 6.12
CA GLY A 117 -23.88 -5.66 5.32
C GLY A 117 -23.16 -6.55 4.31
N GLY A 118 -22.95 -7.82 4.64
CA GLY A 118 -22.35 -8.80 3.73
C GLY A 118 -21.98 -10.11 4.42
N ILE A 119 -21.76 -11.14 3.61
CA ILE A 119 -21.26 -12.46 4.03
C ILE A 119 -20.02 -12.77 3.22
N GLY A 120 -18.99 -13.27 3.90
CA GLY A 120 -17.73 -13.73 3.30
C GLY A 120 -17.40 -15.15 3.71
N PHE A 121 -16.51 -15.77 2.93
CA PHE A 121 -15.93 -17.07 3.25
C PHE A 121 -14.41 -16.96 3.18
N ALA A 122 -13.73 -17.58 4.14
CA ALA A 122 -12.29 -17.54 4.25
C ALA A 122 -11.72 -18.89 4.71
N VAL A 123 -10.44 -19.10 4.41
CA VAL A 123 -9.64 -20.16 5.03
C VAL A 123 -9.24 -19.70 6.44
N SER A 124 -9.55 -20.53 7.43
CA SER A 124 -9.21 -20.33 8.83
C SER A 124 -7.71 -20.19 9.03
N ARG A 125 -7.32 -19.48 10.08
CA ARG A 125 -5.91 -19.23 10.38
C ARG A 125 -5.15 -20.54 10.59
N GLU A 126 -5.76 -21.52 11.25
CA GLU A 126 -5.14 -22.82 11.51
C GLU A 126 -4.94 -23.61 10.22
N LYS A 127 -5.97 -23.67 9.36
CA LYS A 127 -5.90 -24.35 8.07
C LYS A 127 -4.88 -23.67 7.16
N ARG A 128 -4.85 -22.33 7.13
CA ARG A 128 -3.86 -21.56 6.37
C ARG A 128 -2.43 -21.88 6.81
N GLN A 129 -2.14 -21.82 8.11
CA GLN A 129 -0.81 -22.11 8.64
C GLN A 129 -0.36 -23.53 8.26
N GLN A 130 -1.25 -24.52 8.43
CA GLN A 130 -0.96 -25.90 8.09
C GLN A 130 -0.58 -26.09 6.61
N PHE A 131 -1.33 -25.46 5.70
CA PHE A 131 -1.02 -25.54 4.27
C PHE A 131 0.21 -24.72 3.89
N GLU A 132 0.46 -23.57 4.50
CA GLU A 132 1.68 -22.79 4.30
C GLU A 132 2.92 -23.60 4.67
N ASP A 133 2.93 -24.25 5.84
CA ASP A 133 4.04 -25.08 6.29
C ASP A 133 4.32 -26.25 5.32
N GLN A 134 3.26 -26.91 4.83
CA GLN A 134 3.38 -27.98 3.83
C GLN A 134 3.97 -27.47 2.50
N LEU A 135 3.47 -26.34 2.02
CA LEU A 135 3.91 -25.76 0.74
C LEU A 135 5.36 -25.27 0.81
N ILE A 136 5.83 -24.77 1.95
CA ILE A 136 7.24 -24.43 2.16
C ILE A 136 8.11 -25.68 1.99
N VAL A 137 7.73 -26.79 2.63
CA VAL A 137 8.47 -28.06 2.53
C VAL A 137 8.50 -28.58 1.09
N GLU A 138 7.37 -28.52 0.39
CA GLU A 138 7.27 -28.90 -1.03
C GLU A 138 8.16 -28.02 -1.92
N ALA A 139 8.11 -26.70 -1.75
CA ALA A 139 8.91 -25.75 -2.52
C ALA A 139 10.42 -25.94 -2.27
N LEU A 140 10.84 -26.14 -1.02
CA LEU A 140 12.24 -26.42 -0.67
C LEU A 140 12.72 -27.76 -1.21
N THR A 141 11.85 -28.77 -1.24
CA THR A 141 12.17 -30.08 -1.83
C THR A 141 12.36 -29.96 -3.34
N ALA A 142 11.45 -29.25 -4.03
CA ALA A 142 11.56 -28.98 -5.46
C ALA A 142 12.80 -28.13 -5.80
N PHE A 143 13.16 -27.17 -4.94
CA PHE A 143 14.39 -26.38 -5.06
C PHE A 143 15.63 -27.27 -4.99
N LYS A 144 15.72 -28.15 -3.98
CA LYS A 144 16.85 -29.08 -3.82
C LYS A 144 17.01 -30.01 -5.02
N GLN A 145 15.92 -30.63 -5.48
CA GLN A 145 15.93 -31.51 -6.65
C GLN A 145 16.43 -30.78 -7.91
N ARG A 146 16.01 -29.53 -8.13
CA ARG A 146 16.50 -28.70 -9.24
C ARG A 146 17.98 -28.36 -9.10
N ALA A 147 18.43 -28.00 -7.90
CA ALA A 147 19.83 -27.69 -7.64
C ALA A 147 20.74 -28.90 -7.88
N GLU A 148 20.32 -30.09 -7.45
CA GLU A 148 21.04 -31.36 -7.69
C GLU A 148 21.14 -31.67 -9.19
N LEU A 149 20.03 -31.57 -9.92
CA LEU A 149 20.01 -31.79 -11.37
C LEU A 149 20.94 -30.85 -12.11
N ILE A 150 20.86 -29.54 -11.83
CA ILE A 150 21.69 -28.52 -12.49
C ILE A 150 23.16 -28.72 -12.13
N SER A 151 23.48 -29.00 -10.86
CA SER A 151 24.85 -29.25 -10.42
C SER A 151 25.46 -30.45 -11.16
N GLY A 152 24.69 -31.53 -11.34
CA GLY A 152 25.11 -32.72 -12.08
C GLY A 152 25.39 -32.44 -13.56
N GLU A 153 24.46 -31.77 -14.26
CA GLU A 153 24.60 -31.44 -15.68
C GLU A 153 25.75 -30.45 -15.96
N MET A 154 26.06 -29.57 -15.00
CA MET A 154 27.20 -28.65 -15.09
C MET A 154 28.54 -29.29 -14.74
N GLY A 155 28.59 -30.60 -14.46
CA GLY A 155 29.81 -31.31 -14.07
C GLY A 155 30.32 -30.96 -12.66
N GLY A 156 29.46 -30.35 -11.83
CA GLY A 156 29.75 -30.04 -10.44
C GLY A 156 29.69 -31.29 -9.56
N LYS A 157 30.53 -31.35 -8.52
CA LYS A 157 30.46 -32.43 -7.49
C LYS A 157 29.45 -32.16 -6.37
N GLY A 158 28.69 -31.06 -6.48
CA GLY A 158 27.77 -30.57 -5.47
C GLY A 158 27.57 -29.06 -5.58
N TYR A 159 26.79 -28.51 -4.65
CA TYR A 159 26.52 -27.08 -4.56
C TYR A 159 26.53 -26.61 -3.09
N THR A 160 26.75 -25.31 -2.89
CA THR A 160 26.63 -24.64 -1.59
C THR A 160 25.53 -23.59 -1.67
N LEU A 161 24.65 -23.55 -0.68
CA LEU A 161 23.64 -22.50 -0.57
C LEU A 161 24.31 -21.19 -0.14
N VAL A 162 24.30 -20.19 -1.03
CA VAL A 162 24.88 -18.86 -0.77
C VAL A 162 23.83 -17.91 -0.18
N ASN A 163 22.61 -17.95 -0.72
CA ASN A 163 21.47 -17.18 -0.24
C ASN A 163 20.19 -17.96 -0.54
N VAL A 164 19.27 -18.01 0.43
CA VAL A 164 17.95 -18.60 0.26
C VAL A 164 16.92 -17.61 0.78
N ASN A 165 15.96 -17.24 -0.06
CA ASN A 165 14.82 -16.43 0.31
C ASN A 165 13.54 -17.26 0.15
N VAL A 166 12.81 -17.46 1.25
CA VAL A 166 11.53 -18.19 1.24
C VAL A 166 10.41 -17.17 1.44
N GLY A 167 9.65 -16.94 0.37
CA GLY A 167 8.48 -16.05 0.42
C GLY A 167 7.19 -16.86 0.49
N THR A 168 6.37 -16.63 1.52
CA THR A 168 4.99 -17.11 1.60
C THR A 168 4.06 -16.01 1.11
N SER A 169 3.89 -15.91 -0.21
CA SER A 169 2.84 -15.08 -0.79
C SER A 169 1.57 -15.91 -0.95
N GLY A 170 0.60 -15.76 -0.05
CA GLY A 170 -0.75 -16.27 -0.31
C GLY A 170 -1.32 -15.55 -1.53
N ALA A 171 -1.53 -16.27 -2.63
CA ALA A 171 -2.34 -15.76 -3.74
C ALA A 171 -3.74 -15.48 -3.19
N ARG A 172 -4.24 -14.25 -3.37
CA ARG A 172 -5.64 -13.92 -3.05
C ARG A 172 -6.56 -14.81 -3.91
N PRO A 173 -7.71 -15.26 -3.39
CA PRO A 173 -8.67 -16.00 -4.21
C PRO A 173 -9.07 -15.15 -5.41
N VAL A 174 -8.94 -15.73 -6.61
CA VAL A 174 -9.53 -15.18 -7.83
C VAL A 174 -11.02 -15.44 -7.71
N TYR A 175 -11.81 -14.41 -7.40
CA TYR A 175 -13.25 -14.47 -7.56
C TYR A 175 -13.55 -14.59 -9.06
N MET A 176 -13.71 -15.82 -9.56
CA MET A 176 -14.35 -16.02 -10.85
C MET A 176 -15.82 -15.68 -10.66
N ALA A 177 -16.21 -14.48 -11.12
CA ALA A 177 -17.60 -14.10 -11.25
C ALA A 177 -18.29 -15.12 -12.18
N ARG A 178 -18.98 -16.11 -11.61
CA ARG A 178 -19.96 -16.90 -12.36
C ARG A 178 -21.05 -15.92 -12.76
N SER A 179 -21.19 -15.71 -14.06
CA SER A 179 -22.30 -15.00 -14.69
C SER A 179 -23.61 -15.69 -14.33
N MET A 180 -24.25 -15.29 -13.23
CA MET A 180 -25.66 -15.55 -13.02
C MET A 180 -26.44 -14.58 -13.91
N LYS A 181 -27.12 -15.14 -14.91
CA LYS A 181 -28.16 -14.45 -15.67
C LYS A 181 -29.18 -13.89 -14.68
N MET A 182 -29.29 -12.57 -14.61
CA MET A 182 -30.43 -11.91 -13.99
C MET A 182 -31.62 -12.02 -14.94
N GLU A 183 -32.56 -12.90 -14.63
CA GLU A 183 -33.95 -12.73 -15.03
C GLU A 183 -34.69 -11.96 -13.94
N ALA A 184 -35.60 -11.12 -14.41
CA ALA A 184 -36.18 -9.98 -13.72
C ALA A 184 -37.03 -10.34 -12.49
N MET A 185 -36.91 -9.50 -11.45
CA MET A 185 -38.07 -9.05 -10.69
C MET A 185 -38.08 -7.53 -10.63
N ALA A 186 -39.16 -6.98 -11.14
CA ALA A 186 -39.43 -5.57 -11.27
C ALA A 186 -39.97 -4.97 -9.95
N MET A 187 -39.58 -3.71 -9.74
CA MET A 187 -40.35 -2.63 -9.13
C MET A 187 -40.88 -2.81 -7.70
N ALA A 188 -40.14 -2.23 -6.74
CA ALA A 188 -40.72 -1.46 -5.65
C ALA A 188 -39.78 -0.29 -5.32
N ASP A 189 -40.32 0.91 -5.50
CA ASP A 189 -39.85 2.26 -5.14
C ASP A 189 -38.34 2.53 -5.00
N SER A 190 -37.88 3.43 -5.87
CA SER A 190 -36.56 4.03 -5.90
C SER A 190 -36.12 4.58 -4.53
N VAL A 191 -35.28 3.84 -3.83
CA VAL A 191 -34.43 4.38 -2.76
C VAL A 191 -33.15 4.88 -3.41
N ALA A 192 -32.98 6.20 -3.43
CA ALA A 192 -31.77 6.85 -3.88
C ALA A 192 -30.52 6.26 -3.17
N ALA A 193 -29.47 6.03 -3.95
CA ALA A 193 -28.19 5.49 -3.49
C ALA A 193 -27.62 6.31 -2.31
N PRO A 194 -27.21 5.68 -1.20
CA PRO A 194 -26.55 6.39 -0.11
C PRO A 194 -25.02 6.33 -0.23
N SER A 195 -24.34 7.48 -0.31
CA SER A 195 -23.04 7.75 0.33
C SER A 195 -22.54 9.18 0.04
N ILE A 196 -22.76 10.14 0.95
CA ILE A 196 -22.18 11.50 0.83
C ILE A 196 -21.01 11.75 1.80
N GLU A 197 -20.86 11.03 2.93
CA GLU A 197 -19.74 11.32 3.86
C GLU A 197 -18.43 10.61 3.57
N ALA A 198 -18.47 9.34 3.17
CA ALA A 198 -17.25 8.63 2.79
C ALA A 198 -16.57 9.29 1.57
N ALA A 199 -17.34 9.95 0.70
CA ALA A 199 -16.83 10.74 -0.41
C ALA A 199 -16.16 12.06 0.03
N GLN A 200 -16.60 12.67 1.14
CA GLN A 200 -16.05 13.95 1.62
C GLN A 200 -14.79 13.78 2.50
N ALA A 201 -14.56 12.57 3.03
CA ALA A 201 -13.36 12.24 3.78
C ALA A 201 -12.08 12.41 2.93
N PRO A 202 -10.94 12.79 3.53
CA PRO A 202 -9.71 13.02 2.79
C PRO A 202 -9.01 11.71 2.38
N ILE A 203 -8.15 11.81 1.38
CA ILE A 203 -7.17 10.76 1.04
C ILE A 203 -5.95 10.96 1.94
N GLY A 204 -5.57 9.92 2.69
CA GLY A 204 -4.36 9.92 3.50
C GLY A 204 -3.15 9.51 2.66
N VAL A 205 -2.07 10.27 2.74
CA VAL A 205 -0.85 10.06 1.97
C VAL A 205 0.32 10.15 2.92
N PHE A 206 1.21 9.17 2.93
CA PHE A 206 2.46 9.27 3.67
C PHE A 206 3.65 8.89 2.82
N ASP A 207 4.78 9.52 3.08
CA ASP A 207 6.07 9.19 2.52
C ASP A 207 7.15 9.22 3.61
N SER A 208 8.31 8.61 3.33
CA SER A 208 9.45 8.67 4.23
C SER A 208 9.97 10.09 4.48
N GLY A 209 9.59 11.05 3.64
CA GLY A 209 9.90 12.46 3.79
C GLY A 209 9.08 13.31 2.82
N VAL A 210 9.68 14.32 2.18
CA VAL A 210 8.98 15.27 1.30
C VAL A 210 8.81 14.77 -0.15
N GLY A 211 9.43 13.63 -0.49
CA GLY A 211 9.40 13.06 -1.83
C GLY A 211 7.99 12.77 -2.32
N GLY A 212 7.10 12.31 -1.43
CA GLY A 212 5.70 12.02 -1.71
C GLY A 212 4.90 13.20 -2.27
N LEU A 213 5.37 14.44 -2.10
CA LEU A 213 4.77 15.63 -2.72
C LEU A 213 4.76 15.54 -4.25
N SER A 214 5.71 14.82 -4.87
CA SER A 214 5.73 14.62 -6.32
C SER A 214 4.48 13.84 -6.80
N VAL A 215 4.06 12.84 -6.03
CA VAL A 215 2.85 12.03 -6.28
C VAL A 215 1.61 12.84 -5.93
N LEU A 216 1.62 13.52 -4.77
CA LEU A 216 0.50 14.36 -4.31
C LEU A 216 0.16 15.45 -5.33
N ARG A 217 1.14 16.05 -6.00
CA ARG A 217 0.92 17.04 -7.07
C ARG A 217 0.16 16.47 -8.26
N GLN A 218 0.46 15.23 -8.67
CA GLN A 218 -0.28 14.56 -9.74
C GLN A 218 -1.70 14.21 -9.29
N MET A 219 -1.86 13.74 -8.05
CA MET A 219 -3.19 13.48 -7.49
C MET A 219 -4.06 14.73 -7.43
N ARG A 220 -3.52 15.86 -6.96
CA ARG A 220 -4.23 17.16 -6.96
C ARG A 220 -4.64 17.58 -8.38
N LYS A 221 -3.72 17.46 -9.34
CA LYS A 221 -3.98 17.85 -10.73
C LYS A 221 -5.12 17.01 -11.33
N ARG A 222 -5.14 15.71 -11.03
CA ARG A 222 -6.10 14.76 -11.59
C ARG A 222 -7.45 14.77 -10.87
N MET A 223 -7.44 14.97 -9.55
CA MET A 223 -8.62 14.91 -8.69
C MET A 223 -8.74 16.22 -7.88
N PRO A 224 -9.10 17.35 -8.54
CA PRO A 224 -9.03 18.69 -7.94
C PRO A 224 -10.03 18.93 -6.80
N HIS A 225 -11.05 18.08 -6.66
CA HIS A 225 -12.04 18.16 -5.58
C HIS A 225 -11.63 17.36 -4.34
N GLU A 226 -10.64 16.49 -4.45
CA GLU A 226 -10.23 15.62 -3.35
C GLU A 226 -9.43 16.39 -2.29
N SER A 227 -9.77 16.15 -1.02
CA SER A 227 -9.00 16.65 0.11
C SER A 227 -7.90 15.66 0.47
N PHE A 228 -6.75 16.15 0.93
CA PHE A 228 -5.61 15.30 1.26
C PHE A 228 -5.06 15.59 2.66
N ILE A 229 -4.66 14.52 3.34
CA ILE A 229 -3.78 14.58 4.50
C ILE A 229 -2.45 14.00 4.07
N TYR A 230 -1.39 14.81 4.09
CA TYR A 230 -0.04 14.39 3.75
C TYR A 230 0.83 14.30 5.00
N ILE A 231 1.61 13.22 5.11
CA ILE A 231 2.62 13.05 6.15
C ILE A 231 4.01 12.93 5.51
N SER A 232 4.92 13.78 5.98
CA SER A 232 6.35 13.73 5.72
C SER A 232 7.06 13.13 6.93
N ASP A 233 7.58 11.91 6.85
CA ASP A 233 8.34 11.32 7.97
C ASP A 233 9.83 11.71 7.96
N SER A 234 10.16 12.93 7.54
CA SER A 234 11.50 13.42 7.20
C SER A 234 12.56 13.22 8.29
N ARG A 235 12.19 13.22 9.58
CA ARG A 235 13.12 12.91 10.68
C ARG A 235 13.76 11.51 10.56
N PHE A 236 13.05 10.57 9.94
CA PHE A 236 13.48 9.19 9.76
C PHE A 236 13.92 8.88 8.32
N ALA A 237 13.89 9.87 7.42
CA ALA A 237 14.46 9.78 6.09
C ALA A 237 16.00 9.65 6.15
N PRO A 238 16.63 8.98 5.17
CA PRO A 238 16.00 8.14 4.15
C PRO A 238 15.62 6.75 4.70
N TYR A 239 14.44 6.24 4.33
CA TYR A 239 14.06 4.87 4.68
C TYR A 239 14.95 3.81 4.00
N GLY A 240 15.61 4.15 2.89
CA GLY A 240 16.45 3.23 2.12
C GLY A 240 17.63 2.62 2.90
N GLU A 241 17.95 3.18 4.06
CA GLU A 241 19.05 2.75 4.96
C GLU A 241 18.53 2.07 6.24
N LYS A 242 17.21 1.96 6.41
CA LYS A 242 16.57 1.40 7.60
C LYS A 242 16.23 -0.07 7.38
N SER A 243 16.04 -0.82 8.48
CA SER A 243 15.62 -2.22 8.40
C SER A 243 14.16 -2.33 7.94
N HIS A 244 13.83 -3.42 7.23
CA HIS A 244 12.45 -3.69 6.83
C HIS A 244 11.48 -3.74 8.02
N ALA A 245 11.91 -4.29 9.16
CA ALA A 245 11.11 -4.34 10.38
C ALA A 245 10.77 -2.94 10.90
N PHE A 246 11.76 -2.05 10.97
CA PHE A 246 11.54 -0.65 11.37
C PHE A 246 10.54 0.03 10.42
N ILE A 247 10.76 -0.07 9.10
CA ILE A 247 9.91 0.57 8.09
C ILE A 247 8.48 0.05 8.18
N ARG A 248 8.29 -1.25 8.44
CA ARG A 248 6.98 -1.87 8.59
C ARG A 248 6.22 -1.34 9.80
N GLU A 249 6.82 -1.36 10.99
CA GLU A 249 6.19 -0.82 12.20
C GLU A 249 5.89 0.67 12.03
N ARG A 250 6.84 1.42 11.48
CA ARG A 250 6.66 2.85 11.22
C ARG A 250 5.49 3.10 10.27
N SER A 251 5.39 2.32 9.20
CA SER A 251 4.29 2.46 8.23
C SER A 251 2.93 2.11 8.85
N LEU A 252 2.87 1.13 9.76
CA LEU A 252 1.65 0.79 10.50
C LEU A 252 1.19 1.97 11.36
N ASP A 253 2.12 2.58 12.09
CA ASP A 253 1.85 3.72 12.96
C ASP A 253 1.37 4.96 12.17
N LEU A 254 2.05 5.31 11.08
CA LEU A 254 1.64 6.41 10.19
C LEU A 254 0.27 6.15 9.56
N THR A 255 0.00 4.91 9.14
CA THR A 255 -1.29 4.54 8.57
C THR A 255 -2.40 4.62 9.62
N ARG A 256 -2.15 4.14 10.84
CA ARG A 256 -3.12 4.24 11.95
C ARG A 256 -3.50 5.69 12.24
N PHE A 257 -2.50 6.57 12.30
CA PHE A 257 -2.76 8.00 12.47
C PHE A 257 -3.60 8.58 11.33
N LEU A 258 -3.31 8.27 10.06
CA LEU A 258 -4.15 8.72 8.94
C LEU A 258 -5.59 8.21 9.03
N VAL A 259 -5.78 6.97 9.47
CA VAL A 259 -7.12 6.40 9.71
C VAL A 259 -7.84 7.15 10.82
N GLU A 260 -7.17 7.43 11.93
CA GLU A 260 -7.72 8.24 13.04
C GLU A 260 -8.07 9.67 12.59
N GLN A 261 -7.34 10.22 11.62
CA GLN A 261 -7.67 11.51 10.98
C GLN A 261 -8.80 11.44 9.94
N GLY A 262 -9.42 10.27 9.76
CA GLY A 262 -10.59 10.06 8.92
C GLY A 262 -10.28 9.77 7.46
N ALA A 263 -9.10 9.24 7.12
CA ALA A 263 -8.76 8.94 5.72
C ALA A 263 -9.68 7.86 5.12
N LYS A 264 -10.23 8.11 3.93
CA LYS A 264 -11.06 7.13 3.18
C LYS A 264 -10.25 6.15 2.33
N LEU A 265 -9.03 6.55 1.97
CA LEU A 265 -8.08 5.78 1.15
C LEU A 265 -6.67 6.16 1.60
N ILE A 266 -5.76 5.18 1.64
CA ILE A 266 -4.36 5.41 1.98
C ILE A 266 -3.49 5.27 0.74
N VAL A 267 -2.57 6.21 0.55
CA VAL A 267 -1.52 6.19 -0.46
C VAL A 267 -0.16 6.09 0.23
N VAL A 268 0.51 4.96 0.05
CA VAL A 268 1.92 4.78 0.44
C VAL A 268 2.77 5.41 -0.65
N ALA A 269 3.11 6.69 -0.51
CA ALA A 269 3.84 7.48 -1.50
C ALA A 269 5.37 7.35 -1.36
N CYS A 270 5.86 6.17 -0.96
CA CYS A 270 7.27 5.83 -0.81
C CYS A 270 7.57 4.47 -1.44
N ASN A 271 8.55 4.38 -2.35
CA ASN A 271 8.95 3.10 -2.95
C ASN A 271 9.52 2.14 -1.90
N THR A 272 10.38 2.63 -1.02
CA THR A 272 10.99 1.81 0.05
C THR A 272 9.93 1.31 1.04
N ALA A 273 9.01 2.17 1.49
CA ALA A 273 7.92 1.74 2.38
C ALA A 273 6.97 0.77 1.69
N THR A 274 6.70 0.98 0.40
CA THR A 274 5.90 0.03 -0.39
C THR A 274 6.55 -1.34 -0.44
N ALA A 275 7.86 -1.40 -0.73
CA ALA A 275 8.60 -2.65 -0.79
C ALA A 275 8.65 -3.38 0.56
N ALA A 276 8.69 -2.65 1.67
CA ALA A 276 8.83 -3.23 3.01
C ALA A 276 7.49 -3.55 3.71
N ALA A 277 6.42 -2.77 3.47
CA ALA A 277 5.27 -2.75 4.37
C ALA A 277 3.90 -2.94 3.68
N VAL A 278 3.77 -2.77 2.36
CA VAL A 278 2.44 -2.66 1.72
C VAL A 278 1.54 -3.88 1.95
N THR A 279 2.11 -5.09 1.97
CA THR A 279 1.37 -6.32 2.25
C THR A 279 0.79 -6.29 3.67
N THR A 280 1.65 -6.04 4.66
CA THR A 280 1.23 -5.90 6.07
C THR A 280 0.17 -4.83 6.25
N LEU A 281 0.29 -3.69 5.59
CA LEU A 281 -0.73 -2.63 5.67
C LEU A 281 -2.07 -3.09 5.10
N ARG A 282 -2.06 -3.77 3.95
CA ARG A 282 -3.30 -4.29 3.32
C ARG A 282 -3.96 -5.41 4.11
N ASP A 283 -3.19 -6.13 4.93
CA ASP A 283 -3.71 -7.16 5.83
C ASP A 283 -4.26 -6.54 7.13
N ALA A 284 -3.67 -5.44 7.60
CA ALA A 284 -4.02 -4.79 8.87
C ALA A 284 -5.20 -3.81 8.77
N PHE A 285 -5.45 -3.21 7.59
CA PHE A 285 -6.48 -2.18 7.43
C PHE A 285 -7.50 -2.55 6.35
N ALA A 286 -8.79 -2.37 6.66
CA ALA A 286 -9.91 -2.71 5.77
C ALA A 286 -10.13 -1.71 4.62
N LEU A 287 -9.59 -0.50 4.73
CA LEU A 287 -9.76 0.55 3.71
C LEU A 287 -8.82 0.34 2.51
N PRO A 288 -9.12 0.92 1.33
CA PRO A 288 -8.28 0.74 0.14
C PRO A 288 -6.88 1.35 0.31
N ILE A 289 -5.83 0.57 -0.02
CA ILE A 289 -4.43 1.04 0.02
C ILE A 289 -3.80 0.98 -1.38
N VAL A 290 -3.51 2.17 -1.91
CA VAL A 290 -2.69 2.35 -3.12
C VAL A 290 -1.24 2.57 -2.70
N ALA A 291 -0.30 2.02 -3.45
CA ALA A 291 1.12 2.11 -3.15
C ALA A 291 1.91 2.29 -4.43
N MET A 292 3.20 2.54 -4.30
CA MET A 292 4.07 2.74 -5.46
C MET A 292 4.32 1.44 -6.22
N GLU A 293 4.60 1.55 -7.51
CA GLU A 293 5.12 0.44 -8.31
C GLU A 293 6.22 1.00 -9.20
N PRO A 294 7.41 0.37 -9.29
CA PRO A 294 8.44 0.82 -10.21
C PRO A 294 7.93 0.87 -11.65
N ALA A 295 8.34 1.91 -12.40
CA ALA A 295 7.94 2.15 -13.78
C ALA A 295 8.65 1.22 -14.80
N VAL A 296 8.86 -0.06 -14.46
CA VAL A 296 9.56 -1.02 -15.31
C VAL A 296 8.74 -1.33 -16.57
N LYS A 297 7.49 -1.78 -16.42
CA LYS A 297 6.62 -2.09 -17.57
C LYS A 297 6.49 -0.92 -18.57
N PRO A 298 6.17 0.33 -18.17
CA PRO A 298 6.08 1.43 -19.13
C PRO A 298 7.42 1.77 -19.76
N ALA A 299 8.55 1.59 -19.06
CA ALA A 299 9.87 1.79 -19.65
C ALA A 299 10.22 0.73 -20.69
N VAL A 300 9.90 -0.55 -20.44
CA VAL A 300 10.06 -1.65 -21.42
C VAL A 300 9.24 -1.38 -22.69
N GLN A 301 8.05 -0.79 -22.55
CA GLN A 301 7.23 -0.42 -23.71
C GLN A 301 7.73 0.83 -24.45
N LEU A 302 8.57 1.65 -23.82
CA LEU A 302 9.04 2.93 -24.36
C LEU A 302 10.45 2.85 -24.97
N THR A 303 11.30 1.99 -24.43
CA THR A 303 12.68 1.82 -24.91
C THR A 303 12.71 1.35 -26.36
N ARG A 304 13.65 1.89 -27.12
CA ARG A 304 13.93 1.53 -28.51
C ARG A 304 15.20 0.68 -28.60
N SER A 305 16.16 0.91 -27.71
CA SER A 305 17.41 0.15 -27.62
C SER A 305 17.25 -1.16 -26.87
N GLY A 306 16.20 -1.29 -26.05
CA GLY A 306 16.05 -2.38 -25.09
C GLY A 306 16.93 -2.21 -23.85
N SER A 307 17.64 -1.09 -23.71
CA SER A 307 18.49 -0.78 -22.55
C SER A 307 17.88 0.31 -21.68
N ILE A 308 17.60 -0.03 -20.43
CA ILE A 308 16.87 0.82 -19.47
C ILE A 308 17.73 1.02 -18.23
N GLY A 309 17.91 2.27 -17.81
CA GLY A 309 18.52 2.62 -16.54
C GLY A 309 17.49 2.74 -15.41
N VAL A 310 17.80 2.21 -14.23
CA VAL A 310 16.97 2.33 -13.03
C VAL A 310 17.74 3.10 -11.96
N LEU A 311 17.29 4.31 -11.65
CA LEU A 311 17.81 5.15 -10.58
C LEU A 311 16.92 4.96 -9.35
N ALA A 312 17.41 4.35 -8.27
CA ALA A 312 16.60 4.13 -7.07
C ALA A 312 17.44 4.16 -5.78
N THR A 313 16.78 4.03 -4.62
CA THR A 313 17.46 3.89 -3.33
C THR A 313 18.01 2.47 -3.15
N THR A 314 19.03 2.31 -2.30
CA THR A 314 19.60 0.99 -1.96
C THR A 314 18.51 0.02 -1.48
N GLY A 315 17.67 0.43 -0.53
CA GLY A 315 16.58 -0.39 -0.02
C GLY A 315 15.53 -0.79 -1.06
N THR A 316 15.33 0.02 -2.12
CA THR A 316 14.44 -0.37 -3.23
C THR A 316 15.09 -1.43 -4.09
N LEU A 317 16.37 -1.24 -4.47
CA LEU A 317 17.11 -2.15 -5.33
C LEU A 317 17.39 -3.51 -4.68
N SER A 318 17.56 -3.56 -3.36
CA SER A 318 17.75 -4.81 -2.61
C SER A 318 16.45 -5.56 -2.29
N SER A 319 15.29 -5.00 -2.62
CA SER A 319 14.00 -5.58 -2.24
C SER A 319 13.61 -6.78 -3.10
N ALA A 320 12.94 -7.76 -2.48
CA ALA A 320 12.37 -8.91 -3.19
C ALA A 320 11.37 -8.49 -4.28
N ARG A 321 10.62 -7.38 -4.06
CA ARG A 321 9.69 -6.83 -5.04
C ARG A 321 10.41 -6.36 -6.31
N PHE A 322 11.54 -5.68 -6.15
CA PHE A 322 12.33 -5.23 -7.30
C PHE A 322 13.01 -6.41 -8.01
N ALA A 323 13.54 -7.38 -7.26
CA ALA A 323 14.08 -8.61 -7.83
C ALA A 323 13.05 -9.36 -8.69
N ALA A 324 11.80 -9.48 -8.23
CA ALA A 324 10.71 -10.09 -9.00
C ALA A 324 10.37 -9.31 -10.29
N LEU A 325 10.55 -7.99 -10.30
CA LEU A 325 10.39 -7.18 -11.52
C LEU A 325 11.53 -7.39 -12.51
N LEU A 326 12.77 -7.49 -12.03
CA LEU A 326 13.92 -7.83 -12.87
C LEU A 326 13.74 -9.21 -13.51
N ASP A 327 13.31 -10.21 -12.74
CA ASP A 327 13.06 -11.57 -13.23
C ASP A 327 11.95 -11.58 -14.30
N ARG A 328 10.85 -10.87 -14.03
CA ARG A 328 9.70 -10.82 -14.93
C ARG A 328 9.99 -10.14 -16.28
N PHE A 329 10.80 -9.08 -16.29
CA PHE A 329 11.02 -8.25 -17.48
C PHE A 329 12.43 -8.38 -18.08
N GLY A 330 13.33 -9.14 -17.45
CA GLY A 330 14.73 -9.28 -17.87
C GLY A 330 14.91 -9.98 -19.23
N SER A 331 13.90 -10.73 -19.70
CA SER A 331 13.90 -11.29 -21.06
C SER A 331 13.47 -10.28 -22.13
N GLU A 332 12.81 -9.18 -21.74
CA GLU A 332 12.29 -8.16 -22.65
C GLU A 332 13.25 -6.96 -22.80
N ALA A 333 14.02 -6.63 -21.75
CA ALA A 333 14.95 -5.51 -21.77
C ALA A 333 16.12 -5.69 -20.78
N SER A 334 17.26 -5.09 -21.10
CA SER A 334 18.44 -4.98 -20.24
C SER A 334 18.24 -3.86 -19.22
N LEU A 335 18.21 -4.22 -17.94
CA LEU A 335 17.97 -3.30 -16.82
C LEU A 335 19.29 -2.99 -16.08
N HIS A 336 19.76 -1.75 -16.20
CA HIS A 336 20.99 -1.26 -15.56
C HIS A 336 20.65 -0.44 -14.31
N THR A 337 20.98 -0.94 -13.12
CA THR A 337 20.58 -0.31 -11.87
C THR A 337 21.68 0.58 -11.30
N ARG A 338 21.32 1.72 -10.70
CA ARG A 338 22.20 2.58 -9.91
C ARG A 338 21.52 2.99 -8.61
N SER A 339 22.20 2.71 -7.49
CA SER A 339 21.82 3.30 -6.21
C SER A 339 22.28 4.75 -6.17
N CYS A 340 21.36 5.68 -5.95
CA CYS A 340 21.61 7.12 -5.98
C CYS A 340 21.64 7.69 -4.56
N THR A 341 22.60 7.24 -3.76
CA THR A 341 22.83 7.70 -2.39
C THR A 341 23.10 9.21 -2.35
N GLY A 342 22.49 9.94 -1.41
CA GLY A 342 22.64 11.40 -1.30
C GLY A 342 21.56 12.20 -2.02
N TRP A 343 20.85 11.63 -3.00
CA TRP A 343 19.80 12.36 -3.75
C TRP A 343 18.57 12.68 -2.91
N VAL A 344 18.21 11.79 -1.97
CA VAL A 344 17.09 12.02 -1.06
C VAL A 344 17.40 13.21 -0.17
N GLU A 345 18.60 13.24 0.39
CA GLU A 345 19.12 14.25 1.28
C GLU A 345 19.22 15.62 0.59
N LEU A 346 19.70 15.66 -0.67
CA LEU A 346 19.70 16.88 -1.47
C LEU A 346 18.30 17.49 -1.59
N VAL A 347 17.30 16.65 -1.82
CA VAL A 347 15.91 17.12 -1.93
C VAL A 347 15.39 17.57 -0.57
N GLU A 348 15.53 16.76 0.49
CA GLU A 348 15.12 17.09 1.88
C GLU A 348 15.80 18.36 2.44
N GLN A 349 16.98 18.71 1.94
CA GLN A 349 17.73 19.90 2.37
C GLN A 349 17.44 21.16 1.52
N GLY A 350 16.56 21.06 0.53
CA GLY A 350 16.25 22.22 -0.32
C GLY A 350 17.29 22.52 -1.40
N GLN A 351 18.17 21.56 -1.72
CA GLN A 351 19.37 21.73 -2.55
C GLN A 351 19.30 21.01 -3.91
N TRP A 352 18.11 20.57 -4.35
CA TRP A 352 17.91 19.78 -5.57
C TRP A 352 18.26 20.51 -6.87
N ASP A 353 18.41 21.84 -6.85
CA ASP A 353 18.75 22.71 -7.97
C ASP A 353 20.18 23.31 -7.85
N SER A 354 21.01 22.79 -6.94
CA SER A 354 22.37 23.27 -6.70
C SER A 354 23.42 22.66 -7.64
N GLU A 355 24.58 23.31 -7.78
CA GLU A 355 25.76 22.74 -8.45
C GLU A 355 26.20 21.40 -7.83
N ARG A 356 26.05 21.27 -6.50
CA ARG A 356 26.28 19.99 -5.80
C ARG A 356 25.34 18.90 -6.31
N ALA A 357 24.06 19.22 -6.49
CA ALA A 357 23.09 18.28 -7.05
C ALA A 357 23.42 17.91 -8.49
N LEU A 358 23.81 18.87 -9.33
CA LEU A 358 24.23 18.60 -10.70
C LEU A 358 25.44 17.65 -10.75
N GLY A 359 26.43 17.86 -9.89
CA GLY A 359 27.60 16.97 -9.76
C GLY A 359 27.21 15.54 -9.37
N GLN A 360 26.32 15.37 -8.39
CA GLN A 360 25.81 14.05 -8.01
C GLN A 360 24.98 13.40 -9.11
N VAL A 361 24.18 14.18 -9.84
CA VAL A 361 23.40 13.66 -10.97
C VAL A 361 24.32 13.11 -12.05
N ARG A 362 25.38 13.84 -12.43
CA ARG A 362 26.40 13.37 -13.38
C ARG A 362 27.02 12.05 -12.95
N GLN A 363 27.47 11.97 -11.70
CA GLN A 363 28.13 10.78 -11.15
C GLN A 363 27.29 9.49 -11.30
N HIS A 364 25.96 9.58 -11.19
CA HIS A 364 25.09 8.40 -11.29
C HIS A 364 24.49 8.18 -12.68
N VAL A 365 24.23 9.25 -13.44
CA VAL A 365 23.59 9.18 -14.76
C VAL A 365 24.59 8.86 -15.87
N GLU A 366 25.76 9.50 -15.90
CA GLU A 366 26.76 9.28 -16.97
C GLU A 366 27.17 7.80 -17.13
N PRO A 367 27.38 7.03 -16.05
CA PRO A 367 27.70 5.62 -16.19
C PRO A 367 26.55 4.78 -16.78
N LEU A 368 25.29 5.21 -16.66
CA LEU A 368 24.17 4.56 -17.34
C LEU A 368 24.13 4.93 -18.83
N LEU A 369 24.47 6.17 -19.18
CA LEU A 369 24.58 6.59 -20.58
C LEU A 369 25.71 5.84 -21.31
N ALA A 370 26.80 5.52 -20.61
CA ALA A 370 27.87 4.67 -21.14
C ALA A 370 27.39 3.26 -21.50
N GLU A 371 26.37 2.74 -20.80
CA GLU A 371 25.67 1.48 -21.10
C GLU A 371 24.62 1.63 -22.23
N ARG A 372 24.56 2.81 -22.86
CA ARG A 372 23.63 3.14 -23.97
C ARG A 372 22.15 2.98 -23.60
N VAL A 373 21.80 3.28 -22.35
CA VAL A 373 20.39 3.36 -21.96
C VAL A 373 19.71 4.50 -22.71
N ASP A 374 18.50 4.26 -23.21
CA ASP A 374 17.67 5.29 -23.86
C ASP A 374 16.44 5.66 -23.01
N THR A 375 16.28 4.99 -21.87
CA THR A 375 15.16 5.18 -20.96
C THR A 375 15.66 5.12 -19.52
N LEU A 376 15.33 6.11 -18.70
CA LEU A 376 15.66 6.20 -17.28
C LEU A 376 14.40 6.14 -16.42
N ILE A 377 14.35 5.19 -15.50
CA ILE A 377 13.31 5.07 -14.48
C ILE A 377 13.72 5.82 -13.23
N LEU A 378 12.84 6.71 -12.75
CA LEU A 378 12.94 7.37 -11.45
C LEU A 378 12.26 6.50 -10.38
N GLY A 379 13.04 5.64 -9.73
CA GLY A 379 12.61 4.66 -8.72
C GLY A 379 12.53 5.20 -7.28
N CYS A 380 12.49 6.51 -7.09
CA CYS A 380 12.30 7.17 -5.79
C CYS A 380 11.40 8.39 -5.97
N THR A 381 10.56 8.68 -4.98
CA THR A 381 9.60 9.80 -5.00
C THR A 381 10.27 11.17 -4.91
N HIS A 382 11.52 11.26 -4.46
CA HIS A 382 12.32 12.48 -4.49
C HIS A 382 12.87 12.82 -5.89
N TYR A 383 13.12 11.81 -6.72
CA TYR A 383 13.87 11.98 -7.97
C TYR A 383 13.14 12.79 -9.05
N PRO A 384 11.79 12.82 -9.12
CA PRO A 384 11.07 13.76 -9.98
C PRO A 384 11.46 15.24 -9.76
N PHE A 385 11.92 15.63 -8.58
CA PHE A 385 12.40 17.00 -8.34
C PHE A 385 13.79 17.27 -8.94
N LEU A 386 14.59 16.22 -9.13
CA LEU A 386 15.88 16.27 -9.83
C LEU A 386 15.73 16.10 -11.36
N LYS A 387 14.51 15.83 -11.86
CA LYS A 387 14.23 15.59 -13.28
C LYS A 387 14.82 16.65 -14.22
N PRO A 388 14.79 17.97 -13.93
CA PRO A 388 15.45 18.96 -14.79
C PRO A 388 16.96 18.72 -14.94
N LEU A 389 17.67 18.44 -13.84
CA LEU A 389 19.10 18.15 -13.86
C LEU A 389 19.40 16.79 -14.52
N ILE A 390 18.57 15.78 -14.27
CA ILE A 390 18.68 14.47 -14.91
C ILE A 390 18.51 14.62 -16.43
N ALA A 391 17.53 15.39 -16.89
CA ALA A 391 17.32 15.66 -18.32
C ALA A 391 18.49 16.44 -18.93
N GLN A 392 19.05 17.41 -18.19
CA GLN A 392 20.23 18.17 -18.63
C GLN A 392 21.45 17.25 -18.85
N VAL A 393 21.65 16.25 -17.99
CA VAL A 393 22.78 15.30 -18.10
C VAL A 393 22.50 14.19 -19.11
N ALA A 394 21.29 13.63 -19.11
CA ALA A 394 20.91 12.51 -19.97
C ALA A 394 20.78 12.90 -21.45
N GLY A 395 20.41 14.16 -21.72
CA GLY A 395 20.17 14.65 -23.07
C GLY A 395 18.77 14.33 -23.59
N PRO A 396 18.41 14.88 -24.76
CA PRO A 396 17.04 14.83 -25.29
C PRO A 396 16.62 13.45 -25.81
N ASP A 397 17.58 12.57 -26.11
CA ASP A 397 17.31 11.24 -26.68
C ASP A 397 16.96 10.20 -25.61
N VAL A 398 17.08 10.54 -24.33
CA VAL A 398 16.82 9.64 -23.20
C VAL A 398 15.47 9.97 -22.58
N ALA A 399 14.54 9.02 -22.64
CA ALA A 399 13.22 9.15 -22.04
C ALA A 399 13.29 9.00 -20.51
N ILE A 400 12.71 9.94 -19.75
CA ILE A 400 12.67 9.86 -18.28
C ILE A 400 11.26 9.52 -17.81
N VAL A 401 11.13 8.37 -17.15
CA VAL A 401 9.86 7.80 -16.69
C VAL A 401 9.78 7.84 -15.16
N ASP A 402 8.71 8.42 -14.64
CA ASP A 402 8.34 8.39 -13.23
C ASP A 402 6.94 7.78 -13.04
N THR A 403 6.54 7.56 -11.80
CA THR A 403 5.33 6.80 -11.46
C THR A 403 4.19 7.67 -10.93
N GLY A 404 4.37 9.00 -10.83
CA GLY A 404 3.43 9.90 -10.16
C GLY A 404 2.05 9.90 -10.81
N GLU A 405 2.00 10.08 -12.13
CA GLU A 405 0.73 10.10 -12.89
C GLU A 405 0.05 8.72 -12.89
N ALA A 406 0.84 7.64 -12.96
CA ALA A 406 0.30 6.29 -12.93
C ALA A 406 -0.35 5.96 -11.58
N VAL A 407 0.26 6.39 -10.47
CA VAL A 407 -0.31 6.25 -9.13
C VAL A 407 -1.57 7.10 -8.99
N ALA A 408 -1.55 8.37 -9.44
CA ALA A 408 -2.72 9.24 -9.38
C ALA A 408 -3.93 8.64 -10.12
N ARG A 409 -3.72 8.08 -11.31
CA ARG A 409 -4.75 7.35 -12.05
C ARG A 409 -5.26 6.12 -11.32
N ARG A 410 -4.38 5.37 -10.65
CA ARG A 410 -4.81 4.21 -9.85
C ARG A 410 -5.65 4.64 -8.65
N VAL A 411 -5.29 5.74 -7.98
CA VAL A 411 -6.10 6.29 -6.89
C VAL A 411 -7.49 6.68 -7.36
N GLU A 412 -7.59 7.44 -8.46
CA GLU A 412 -8.87 7.81 -9.07
C GLU A 412 -9.74 6.58 -9.39
N GLN A 413 -9.13 5.55 -9.99
CA GLN A 413 -9.81 4.29 -10.31
C GLN A 413 -10.32 3.59 -9.05
N VAL A 414 -9.48 3.46 -8.01
CA VAL A 414 -9.85 2.80 -6.75
C VAL A 414 -10.97 3.57 -6.04
N LEU A 415 -10.94 4.91 -6.05
CA LEU A 415 -12.03 5.71 -5.51
C LEU A 415 -13.33 5.42 -6.25
N GLY A 416 -13.30 5.31 -7.59
CA GLY A 416 -14.48 4.99 -8.40
C GLY A 416 -15.01 3.59 -8.12
N GLU A 417 -14.12 2.59 -8.07
CA GLU A 417 -14.43 1.18 -7.73
C GLU A 417 -15.15 1.06 -6.38
N HIS A 418 -14.87 1.95 -5.43
CA HIS A 418 -15.43 1.92 -4.08
C HIS A 418 -16.53 2.97 -3.84
N GLY A 419 -16.93 3.75 -4.84
CA GLY A 419 -17.93 4.82 -4.68
C GLY A 419 -17.47 5.94 -3.71
N LEU A 420 -16.16 6.17 -3.61
CA LEU A 420 -15.52 7.10 -2.68
C LEU A 420 -15.13 8.43 -3.33
N GLN A 421 -15.39 8.63 -4.63
CA GLN A 421 -14.99 9.86 -5.33
C GLN A 421 -15.76 11.08 -4.84
N ARG A 422 -15.04 12.18 -4.66
CA ARG A 422 -15.62 13.49 -4.40
C ARG A 422 -15.89 14.22 -5.72
N GLU A 423 -17.17 14.41 -6.03
CA GLU A 423 -17.57 15.02 -7.32
C GLU A 423 -17.48 16.55 -7.34
N SER A 424 -17.54 17.21 -6.18
CA SER A 424 -17.54 18.67 -6.08
C SER A 424 -17.11 19.16 -4.69
N GLY A 425 -16.83 20.46 -4.59
CA GLY A 425 -16.40 21.13 -3.37
C GLY A 425 -14.95 21.63 -3.44
N SER A 426 -14.58 22.42 -2.45
CA SER A 426 -13.19 22.89 -2.29
C SER A 426 -12.36 21.78 -1.66
N ALA A 427 -11.23 21.46 -2.29
CA ALA A 427 -10.22 20.60 -1.69
C ALA A 427 -9.58 21.29 -0.48
N GLU A 428 -9.33 20.51 0.56
CA GLU A 428 -8.56 20.92 1.73
C GLU A 428 -7.27 20.10 1.81
N TYR A 429 -6.17 20.75 2.14
CA TYR A 429 -4.86 20.10 2.27
C TYR A 429 -4.34 20.30 3.68
N ARG A 430 -4.06 19.19 4.37
CA ARG A 430 -3.41 19.18 5.68
C ARG A 430 -2.05 18.51 5.55
N PHE A 431 -1.01 19.15 6.06
CA PHE A 431 0.36 18.65 6.01
C PHE A 431 0.86 18.40 7.42
N TYR A 432 1.45 17.23 7.63
CA TYR A 432 2.10 16.82 8.85
C TYR A 432 3.56 16.48 8.57
N SER A 433 4.44 16.74 9.53
CA SER A 433 5.84 16.35 9.46
C SER A 433 6.35 15.79 10.78
N SER A 434 7.25 14.81 10.72
CA SER A 434 8.04 14.38 11.89
C SER A 434 9.24 15.29 12.19
N GLN A 435 9.55 16.23 11.29
CA GLN A 435 10.56 17.26 11.47
C GLN A 435 9.95 18.53 12.09
N GLU A 436 10.80 19.38 12.67
CA GLU A 436 10.45 20.72 13.16
C GLU A 436 9.62 21.53 12.13
N ALA A 437 8.52 22.11 12.60
CA ALA A 437 7.45 22.65 11.76
C ALA A 437 7.92 23.76 10.82
N VAL A 438 8.78 24.66 11.31
CA VAL A 438 9.31 25.80 10.53
C VAL A 438 10.17 25.32 9.36
N ALA A 439 11.07 24.37 9.62
CA ALA A 439 11.93 23.80 8.58
C ALA A 439 11.11 23.03 7.55
N ALA A 440 10.13 22.24 8.01
CA ALA A 440 9.24 21.47 7.15
C ALA A 440 8.36 22.36 6.26
N GLN A 441 7.85 23.48 6.77
CA GLN A 441 6.99 24.37 5.99
C GLN A 441 7.71 24.96 4.77
N SER A 442 8.93 25.47 4.95
CA SER A 442 9.68 26.10 3.85
C SER A 442 9.91 25.14 2.67
N ILE A 443 10.30 23.90 2.98
CA ILE A 443 10.55 22.90 1.94
C ILE A 443 9.26 22.40 1.29
N VAL A 444 8.20 22.17 2.09
CA VAL A 444 6.89 21.75 1.57
C VAL A 444 6.35 22.79 0.61
N GLU A 445 6.36 24.09 0.94
CA GLU A 445 5.87 25.14 0.04
C GLU A 445 6.63 25.19 -1.28
N ARG A 446 7.98 25.12 -1.25
CA ARG A 446 8.81 25.10 -2.46
C ARG A 446 8.49 23.90 -3.36
N LEU A 447 8.37 22.71 -2.78
CA LEU A 447 8.12 21.47 -3.55
C LEU A 447 6.65 21.35 -4.00
N TRP A 448 5.72 21.84 -3.19
CA TRP A 448 4.28 21.88 -3.48
C TRP A 448 3.93 22.92 -4.54
N GLY A 449 4.70 24.01 -4.60
CA GLY A 449 4.55 25.10 -5.55
C GLY A 449 3.42 26.08 -5.19
N MET A 450 2.90 26.02 -3.97
CA MET A 450 1.87 26.92 -3.44
C MET A 450 2.11 27.11 -1.94
N SER A 451 1.67 28.24 -1.39
CA SER A 451 1.65 28.42 0.06
C SER A 451 0.70 27.40 0.72
N VAL A 452 1.08 26.93 1.90
CA VAL A 452 0.29 25.98 2.68
C VAL A 452 -0.20 26.64 3.98
N PRO A 453 -1.36 26.24 4.53
CA PRO A 453 -1.89 26.82 5.76
C PRO A 453 -0.99 26.64 7.00
N GLY A 454 0.00 25.75 6.90
CA GLY A 454 0.96 25.37 7.92
C GLY A 454 1.32 23.89 7.78
N VAL A 455 2.47 23.51 8.33
CA VAL A 455 2.85 22.10 8.50
C VAL A 455 2.79 21.77 9.98
N LEU A 456 1.92 20.82 10.34
CA LEU A 456 1.67 20.41 11.72
C LEU A 456 2.70 19.35 12.15
N PRO A 457 3.12 19.32 13.43
CA PRO A 457 3.91 18.22 13.94
C PRO A 457 3.07 16.94 14.01
N LEU A 458 3.71 15.78 13.84
CA LEU A 458 3.10 14.50 14.21
C LEU A 458 2.96 14.38 15.75
N PRO A 459 1.98 13.61 16.25
CA PRO A 459 1.88 13.31 17.68
C PRO A 459 3.17 12.72 18.26
N GLN A 460 3.55 13.12 19.48
CA GLN A 460 4.74 12.59 20.18
C GLN A 460 4.72 11.07 20.37
N SER A 461 3.53 10.44 20.40
CA SER A 461 3.41 8.98 20.43
C SER A 461 4.02 8.30 19.20
N LEU A 462 4.07 9.03 18.07
CA LEU A 462 4.76 8.64 16.85
C LEU A 462 6.22 9.12 16.82
N ASP A 463 6.78 9.73 17.87
CA ASP A 463 8.21 10.06 17.94
C ASP A 463 9.02 8.99 18.67
N CYS A 464 8.38 8.14 19.47
CA CYS A 464 9.05 7.07 20.20
C CYS A 464 9.41 5.93 19.25
N VAL A 465 10.70 5.81 18.92
CA VAL A 465 11.25 4.58 18.36
C VAL A 465 11.09 3.50 19.44
N ARG A 466 10.19 2.53 19.23
CA ARG A 466 10.23 1.29 20.00
C ARG A 466 11.51 0.58 19.56
N GLU A 467 12.58 0.71 20.34
CA GLU A 467 13.77 -0.12 20.15
C GLU A 467 13.32 -1.58 20.31
N LEU A 468 13.22 -2.27 19.18
CA LEU A 468 13.07 -3.72 19.17
C LEU A 468 14.44 -4.29 19.51
N ALA A 469 14.53 -4.85 20.72
CA ALA A 469 15.70 -5.61 21.19
C ALA A 469 15.92 -6.87 20.36
#